data_AF-A0A133XD78-F1
#
_entry.id   AF-A0A133XD78-F1
#
_cell.length_a   1.000
_cell.length_b   1.000
_cell.length_c   1.000
_cell.angle_alpha   90.00
_cell.angle_beta   90.00
_cell.angle_gamma   90.00
#
_symmetry.space_group_name_H-M   'P 1'
#
loop_
_entity.id
_entity.type
_entity.pdbx_description
1 polymer ?
#
loop_
_entity_poly.entity_id
_entity_poly.type
_entity_poly.pdbx_seq_one_letter_code
_entity_poly.pdbx_strand_id
1 'polypeptide(L)'
;MFNGGAGADTITGGASAEVFLGGLGNDTYTTAGGNDIILFNKGDGQDTFATGGTGSDTLSLGGSGLAYADLVFTKSTNDLVLKVGAADQITFKDWYAATPSKPVARLQVMAEAMAGFVQGGSNPLMDQKVENFNFTSLVGAFDAARAANSSLTSWALTNALTSFQLAGSDTAALGGDLAYQYGKNGTLTGIGVTPALSTLSDTNLGTNPQALNSLTSLQTGTVSLS
;
A
#
# COMPACT_ATOMS: atom_id res chain seq x y z
N MET A 1 0.05 15.07 3.48
CA MET A 1 -0.91 13.99 3.29
C MET A 1 -2.04 14.51 2.42
N PHE A 2 -2.44 13.71 1.44
CA PHE A 2 -3.66 13.91 0.69
C PHE A 2 -4.68 12.86 1.14
N ASN A 3 -5.89 13.30 1.43
CA ASN A 3 -7.01 12.44 1.84
C ASN A 3 -8.23 12.79 0.98
N GLY A 4 -8.69 11.88 0.12
CA GLY A 4 -9.91 12.04 -0.68
C GLY A 4 -11.18 11.92 0.17
N GLY A 5 -11.17 10.96 1.10
CA GLY A 5 -12.28 10.69 1.99
C GLY A 5 -13.23 9.66 1.39
N ALA A 6 -14.47 10.05 1.12
CA ALA A 6 -15.44 9.19 0.46
C ALA A 6 -15.88 9.83 -0.84
N GLY A 7 -15.93 9.07 -1.93
CA GLY A 7 -16.31 9.57 -3.24
C GLY A 7 -15.40 9.06 -4.34
N ALA A 8 -15.38 9.77 -5.46
CA ALA A 8 -14.42 9.53 -6.52
C ALA A 8 -13.52 10.76 -6.61
N ASP A 9 -12.33 10.65 -6.07
CA ASP A 9 -11.41 11.77 -5.89
C ASP A 9 -10.28 11.75 -6.91
N THR A 10 -9.79 12.94 -7.27
CA THR A 10 -8.59 13.11 -8.10
C THR A 10 -7.54 13.82 -7.29
N ILE A 11 -6.45 13.11 -7.00
CA ILE A 11 -5.40 13.56 -6.09
C ILE A 11 -4.10 13.71 -6.88
N THR A 12 -3.49 14.89 -6.81
CA THR A 12 -2.21 15.19 -7.46
C THR A 12 -1.18 15.61 -6.42
N GLY A 13 -0.08 14.86 -6.38
CA GLY A 13 1.07 15.06 -5.51
C GLY A 13 2.01 16.18 -5.91
N GLY A 14 2.99 16.40 -5.06
CA GLY A 14 4.11 17.30 -5.25
C GLY A 14 5.41 16.56 -5.58
N ALA A 15 6.54 17.24 -5.41
CA ALA A 15 7.86 16.67 -5.63
C ALA A 15 8.50 16.12 -4.34
N SER A 16 7.78 16.14 -3.21
CA SER A 16 8.28 15.68 -1.90
C SER A 16 7.68 14.32 -1.56
N ALA A 17 8.28 13.60 -0.61
CA ALA A 17 7.65 12.38 -0.12
C ALA A 17 6.32 12.72 0.59
N GLU A 18 5.23 12.11 0.13
CA GLU A 18 3.87 12.37 0.60
C GLU A 18 3.14 11.07 0.95
N VAL A 19 2.03 11.21 1.68
CA VAL A 19 1.11 10.11 2.00
C VAL A 19 -0.19 10.35 1.25
N PHE A 20 -0.59 9.39 0.42
CA PHE A 20 -1.82 9.40 -0.37
C PHE A 20 -2.81 8.42 0.22
N LEU A 21 -4.00 8.92 0.49
CA LEU A 21 -5.16 8.16 0.91
C LEU A 21 -6.34 8.61 0.04
N GLY A 22 -6.86 7.76 -0.83
CA GLY A 22 -8.10 8.08 -1.55
C GLY A 22 -9.27 7.90 -0.61
N GLY A 23 -9.31 6.74 0.03
CA GLY A 23 -10.33 6.38 1.00
C GLY A 23 -11.38 5.50 0.35
N LEU A 24 -12.66 5.76 0.62
CA LEU A 24 -13.75 4.96 0.08
C LEU A 24 -14.18 5.48 -1.29
N GLY A 25 -14.14 4.62 -2.30
CA GLY A 25 -14.70 4.84 -3.61
C GLY A 25 -13.70 4.53 -4.72
N ASN A 26 -13.72 5.28 -5.81
CA ASN A 26 -12.85 4.98 -6.96
C ASN A 26 -11.99 6.19 -7.25
N ASP A 27 -10.77 6.17 -6.75
CA ASP A 27 -9.90 7.33 -6.72
C ASP A 27 -8.82 7.28 -7.80
N THR A 28 -8.29 8.44 -8.17
CA THR A 28 -7.18 8.57 -9.11
C THR A 28 -6.04 9.37 -8.50
N TYR A 29 -4.83 8.80 -8.46
CA TYR A 29 -3.64 9.40 -7.88
C TYR A 29 -2.55 9.66 -8.92
N THR A 30 -1.83 10.77 -8.78
CA THR A 30 -0.56 11.04 -9.47
C THR A 30 0.50 11.44 -8.45
N THR A 31 1.56 10.64 -8.26
CA THR A 31 2.54 10.83 -7.16
C THR A 31 3.76 11.70 -7.50
N ALA A 32 3.87 12.25 -8.72
CA ALA A 32 4.91 13.23 -9.11
C ALA A 32 6.36 12.87 -8.69
N GLY A 33 6.94 13.39 -7.60
CA GLY A 33 8.29 13.04 -7.17
C GLY A 33 8.38 12.92 -5.65
N GLY A 34 9.48 12.36 -5.14
CA GLY A 34 9.54 11.91 -3.73
C GLY A 34 9.40 10.39 -3.68
N ASN A 35 9.51 9.80 -2.48
CA ASN A 35 9.16 8.39 -2.30
C ASN A 35 7.83 8.36 -1.56
N ASP A 36 6.75 8.04 -2.25
CA ASP A 36 5.41 8.23 -1.71
C ASP A 36 4.89 6.99 -1.01
N ILE A 37 3.95 7.20 -0.10
CA ILE A 37 3.22 6.14 0.58
C ILE A 37 1.76 6.17 0.12
N ILE A 38 1.34 5.16 -0.60
CA ILE A 38 -0.02 5.00 -1.11
C ILE A 38 -0.75 4.03 -0.21
N LEU A 39 -1.77 4.51 0.50
CA LEU A 39 -2.58 3.74 1.41
C LEU A 39 -3.79 3.18 0.66
N PHE A 40 -3.97 1.88 0.69
CA PHE A 40 -5.10 1.21 0.05
C PHE A 40 -5.51 -0.03 0.84
N ASN A 41 -6.76 -0.10 1.27
CA ASN A 41 -7.29 -1.24 2.00
C ASN A 41 -8.25 -2.08 1.15
N LYS A 42 -8.41 -3.34 1.55
CA LYS A 42 -9.58 -4.11 1.14
C LYS A 42 -10.84 -3.35 1.60
N GLY A 43 -11.77 -3.13 0.68
CA GLY A 43 -12.99 -2.33 0.89
C GLY A 43 -12.90 -0.87 0.43
N ASP A 44 -11.74 -0.40 -0.01
CA ASP A 44 -11.58 0.99 -0.47
C ASP A 44 -12.17 1.21 -1.87
N GLY A 45 -12.31 0.17 -2.69
CA GLY A 45 -12.91 0.26 -4.02
C GLY A 45 -11.91 0.05 -5.16
N GLN A 46 -12.07 0.77 -6.28
CA GLN A 46 -11.32 0.54 -7.51
C GLN A 46 -10.52 1.77 -7.91
N ASP A 47 -9.27 1.76 -7.47
CA ASP A 47 -8.37 2.89 -7.60
C ASP A 47 -7.50 2.82 -8.85
N THR A 48 -7.07 4.00 -9.29
CA THR A 48 -6.17 4.20 -10.42
C THR A 48 -4.95 4.99 -10.00
N PHE A 49 -3.80 4.35 -10.07
CA PHE A 49 -2.51 5.02 -10.02
C PHE A 49 -2.16 5.46 -11.45
N ALA A 50 -2.27 6.77 -11.72
CA ALA A 50 -2.03 7.36 -13.02
C ALA A 50 -0.54 7.35 -13.39
N THR A 51 -0.27 7.55 -14.68
CA THR A 51 1.11 7.61 -15.18
C THR A 51 1.84 8.82 -14.62
N GLY A 52 3.09 8.64 -14.21
CA GLY A 52 3.90 9.69 -13.59
C GLY A 52 4.66 9.09 -12.42
N GLY A 53 5.25 9.94 -11.58
CA GLY A 53 6.09 9.45 -10.48
C GLY A 53 7.52 9.19 -10.94
N THR A 54 8.50 9.76 -10.26
CA THR A 54 9.92 9.37 -10.40
C THR A 54 10.48 8.73 -9.13
N GLY A 55 9.60 8.48 -8.17
CA GLY A 55 9.89 7.96 -6.84
C GLY A 55 10.16 6.47 -6.77
N SER A 56 10.60 6.04 -5.59
CA SER A 56 10.55 4.65 -5.14
C SER A 56 9.41 4.48 -4.14
N ASP A 57 8.19 4.46 -4.67
CA ASP A 57 6.95 4.51 -3.91
C ASP A 57 6.63 3.17 -3.22
N THR A 58 5.86 3.28 -2.15
CA THR A 58 5.30 2.15 -1.40
C THR A 58 3.80 2.10 -1.60
N LEU A 59 3.29 0.95 -2.05
CA LEU A 59 1.89 0.59 -1.83
C LEU A 59 1.76 -0.08 -0.46
N SER A 60 0.95 0.49 0.43
CA SER A 60 0.69 -0.04 1.78
C SER A 60 -0.73 -0.58 1.85
N LEU A 61 -0.85 -1.90 2.00
CA LEU A 61 -2.11 -2.63 2.05
C LEU A 61 -2.55 -2.95 3.48
N GLY A 62 -3.86 -2.98 3.67
CA GLY A 62 -4.51 -3.46 4.89
C GLY A 62 -6.00 -3.69 4.68
N GLY A 63 -6.79 -3.42 5.72
CA GLY A 63 -8.23 -3.60 5.74
C GLY A 63 -8.64 -4.91 6.42
N SER A 64 -9.75 -4.85 7.16
CA SER A 64 -10.29 -6.02 7.85
C SER A 64 -10.63 -7.11 6.85
N GLY A 65 -10.18 -8.34 7.14
CA GLY A 65 -10.46 -9.50 6.30
C GLY A 65 -9.61 -9.57 5.02
N LEU A 66 -8.56 -8.76 4.89
CA LEU A 66 -7.51 -8.99 3.91
C LEU A 66 -6.84 -10.34 4.17
N ALA A 67 -6.61 -11.11 3.12
CA ALA A 67 -5.74 -12.28 3.12
C ALA A 67 -4.81 -12.24 1.91
N TYR A 68 -3.61 -12.84 2.00
CA TYR A 68 -2.71 -12.90 0.84
C TYR A 68 -3.31 -13.63 -0.37
N ALA A 69 -4.27 -14.54 -0.16
CA ALA A 69 -5.01 -15.20 -1.23
C ALA A 69 -5.90 -14.24 -2.05
N ASP A 70 -6.23 -13.06 -1.51
CA ASP A 70 -6.97 -12.02 -2.21
C ASP A 70 -6.10 -11.25 -3.22
N LEU A 71 -4.78 -11.34 -3.09
CA LEU A 71 -3.84 -10.54 -3.86
C LEU A 71 -3.53 -11.26 -5.18
N VAL A 72 -4.02 -10.67 -6.28
CA VAL A 72 -3.88 -11.25 -7.62
C VAL A 72 -3.45 -10.19 -8.60
N PHE A 73 -2.36 -10.45 -9.33
CA PHE A 73 -2.01 -9.64 -10.49
C PHE A 73 -2.76 -10.09 -11.73
N THR A 74 -3.21 -9.10 -12.49
CA THR A 74 -3.70 -9.26 -13.86
C THR A 74 -3.08 -8.18 -14.74
N LYS A 75 -3.03 -8.41 -16.05
CA LYS A 75 -2.68 -7.38 -17.04
C LYS A 75 -3.93 -7.05 -17.84
N SER A 76 -4.26 -5.78 -17.92
CA SER A 76 -5.37 -5.28 -18.74
C SER A 76 -4.82 -4.30 -19.77
N THR A 77 -4.77 -4.70 -21.04
CA THR A 77 -4.12 -3.89 -22.10
C THR A 77 -2.68 -3.52 -21.72
N ASN A 78 -2.39 -2.27 -21.36
CA ASN A 78 -1.08 -1.80 -20.92
C ASN A 78 -0.98 -1.60 -19.40
N ASP A 79 -2.05 -1.85 -18.66
CA ASP A 79 -2.11 -1.63 -17.22
C ASP A 79 -1.72 -2.90 -16.46
N LEU A 80 -1.03 -2.72 -15.35
CA LEU A 80 -0.91 -3.73 -14.30
C LEU A 80 -2.05 -3.50 -13.31
N VAL A 81 -2.78 -4.54 -12.96
CA VAL A 81 -3.87 -4.45 -11.97
C VAL A 81 -3.54 -5.39 -10.84
N LEU A 82 -3.50 -4.86 -9.61
CA LEU A 82 -3.51 -5.66 -8.39
C LEU A 82 -4.93 -5.72 -7.85
N LYS A 83 -5.54 -6.89 -7.94
CA LYS A 83 -6.79 -7.19 -7.23
C LYS A 83 -6.51 -7.38 -5.75
N VAL A 84 -7.43 -6.88 -4.92
CA VAL A 84 -7.43 -7.03 -3.46
C VAL A 84 -8.76 -7.64 -3.06
N GLY A 85 -9.00 -8.87 -3.50
CA GLY A 85 -10.28 -9.57 -3.35
C GLY A 85 -11.16 -9.41 -4.58
N ALA A 86 -12.48 -9.56 -4.39
CA ALA A 86 -13.43 -9.64 -5.50
C ALA A 86 -13.83 -8.27 -6.08
N ALA A 87 -13.98 -7.26 -5.22
CA ALA A 87 -14.50 -5.94 -5.60
C ALA A 87 -13.41 -4.87 -5.71
N ASP A 88 -12.30 -5.04 -4.99
CA ASP A 88 -11.30 -4.00 -4.83
C ASP A 88 -10.08 -4.22 -5.72
N GLN A 89 -9.52 -3.13 -6.25
CA GLN A 89 -8.29 -3.19 -7.02
C GLN A 89 -7.56 -1.85 -7.00
N ILE A 90 -6.26 -1.91 -7.28
CA ILE A 90 -5.50 -0.75 -7.73
C ILE A 90 -4.93 -1.02 -9.13
N THR A 91 -5.13 -0.06 -10.02
CA THR A 91 -4.72 -0.11 -11.43
C THR A 91 -3.53 0.81 -11.65
N PHE A 92 -2.38 0.25 -12.01
CA PHE A 92 -1.19 1.01 -12.40
C PHE A 92 -1.20 1.26 -13.91
N LYS A 93 -1.48 2.50 -14.28
CA LYS A 93 -1.65 2.91 -15.68
C LYS A 93 -0.37 2.79 -16.49
N ASP A 94 -0.51 2.26 -17.69
CA ASP A 94 0.55 2.17 -18.71
C ASP A 94 1.85 1.50 -18.22
N TRP A 95 1.74 0.61 -17.22
CA TRP A 95 2.85 -0.17 -16.71
C TRP A 95 3.60 -0.95 -17.81
N TYR A 96 2.90 -1.37 -18.86
CA TYR A 96 3.43 -2.12 -19.99
C TYR A 96 3.51 -1.30 -21.29
N ALA A 97 3.37 0.03 -21.22
CA ALA A 97 3.57 0.89 -22.38
C ALA A 97 5.04 0.94 -22.83
N ALA A 98 5.29 1.54 -24.00
CA ALA A 98 6.64 1.65 -24.57
C ALA A 98 7.59 2.50 -23.70
N THR A 99 7.05 3.52 -23.02
CA THR A 99 7.77 4.39 -22.09
C THR A 99 7.02 4.42 -20.75
N PRO A 100 7.09 3.33 -19.96
CA PRO A 100 6.27 3.19 -18.77
C PRO A 100 6.86 3.99 -17.61
N SER A 101 6.00 4.52 -16.74
CA SER A 101 6.39 4.92 -15.40
C SER A 101 6.06 3.81 -14.40
N LYS A 102 7.01 3.45 -13.54
CA LYS A 102 6.88 2.35 -12.58
C LYS A 102 7.42 2.75 -11.20
N PRO A 103 6.83 3.78 -10.56
CA PRO A 103 7.41 4.34 -9.35
C PRO A 103 7.22 3.41 -8.13
N VAL A 104 6.20 2.55 -8.14
CA VAL A 104 5.96 1.61 -7.03
C VAL A 104 7.02 0.50 -7.01
N ALA A 105 7.90 0.57 -6.01
CA ALA A 105 8.99 -0.39 -5.83
C ALA A 105 8.72 -1.37 -4.69
N ARG A 106 7.83 -1.02 -3.75
CA ARG A 106 7.60 -1.79 -2.53
C ARG A 106 6.12 -2.02 -2.26
N LEU A 107 5.82 -3.23 -1.82
CA LEU A 107 4.54 -3.59 -1.24
C LEU A 107 4.74 -3.75 0.26
N GLN A 108 4.04 -2.97 1.05
CA GLN A 108 3.95 -3.08 2.50
C GLN A 108 2.55 -3.61 2.84
N VAL A 109 2.43 -4.51 3.81
CA VAL A 109 1.15 -5.11 4.18
C VAL A 109 1.01 -5.12 5.70
N MET A 110 -0.11 -4.61 6.22
CA MET A 110 -0.47 -4.68 7.63
C MET A 110 -0.99 -6.08 7.96
N ALA A 111 -0.07 -7.02 8.17
CA ALA A 111 -0.40 -8.42 8.47
C ALA A 111 -1.24 -8.57 9.74
N GLU A 112 -1.10 -7.67 10.71
CA GLU A 112 -1.93 -7.68 11.93
C GLU A 112 -3.44 -7.47 11.66
N ALA A 113 -3.81 -6.90 10.50
CA ALA A 113 -5.21 -6.78 10.08
C ALA A 113 -5.81 -8.12 9.59
N MET A 114 -4.96 -9.11 9.27
CA MET A 114 -5.38 -10.38 8.69
C MET A 114 -5.84 -11.37 9.75
N ALA A 115 -6.79 -12.22 9.36
CA ALA A 115 -7.17 -13.37 10.17
C ALA A 115 -6.00 -14.37 10.27
N GLY A 116 -5.70 -14.83 11.48
CA GLY A 116 -4.63 -15.81 11.72
C GLY A 116 -3.22 -15.21 11.88
N PHE A 117 -3.10 -13.89 11.95
CA PHE A 117 -1.87 -13.24 12.41
C PHE A 117 -1.48 -13.72 13.82
N VAL A 118 -0.20 -14.07 14.00
CA VAL A 118 0.35 -14.45 15.29
C VAL A 118 1.75 -13.84 15.40
N GLN A 119 1.89 -12.79 16.21
CA GLN A 119 3.19 -12.15 16.43
C GLN A 119 4.24 -13.16 16.94
N GLY A 120 5.40 -13.24 16.28
CA GLY A 120 6.44 -14.22 16.54
C GLY A 120 6.06 -15.67 16.18
N GLY A 121 5.02 -15.85 15.35
CA GLY A 121 4.57 -17.15 14.85
C GLY A 121 5.53 -17.78 13.85
N SER A 122 5.18 -18.97 13.36
CA SER A 122 6.03 -19.72 12.41
C SER A 122 5.77 -19.38 10.94
N ASN A 123 4.69 -18.67 10.63
CA ASN A 123 4.42 -18.22 9.27
C ASN A 123 5.15 -16.89 9.04
N PRO A 124 6.22 -16.86 8.22
CA PRO A 124 7.03 -15.66 8.04
C PRO A 124 6.27 -14.52 7.34
N LEU A 125 5.09 -14.77 6.78
CA LEU A 125 4.25 -13.73 6.17
C LEU A 125 3.26 -13.12 7.16
N MET A 126 3.15 -13.66 8.37
CA MET A 126 2.15 -13.26 9.37
C MET A 126 2.70 -13.34 10.80
N ASP A 127 4.02 -13.21 10.96
CA ASP A 127 4.71 -13.23 12.25
C ASP A 127 5.11 -11.84 12.74
N GLN A 128 5.12 -10.81 11.88
CA GLN A 128 5.30 -9.42 12.27
C GLN A 128 4.15 -8.53 11.79
N LYS A 129 3.85 -7.47 12.54
CA LYS A 129 2.67 -6.63 12.29
C LYS A 129 2.64 -6.03 10.88
N VAL A 130 3.82 -5.72 10.35
CA VAL A 130 4.04 -5.14 9.04
C VAL A 130 4.97 -6.04 8.26
N GLU A 131 4.58 -6.42 7.05
CA GLU A 131 5.42 -7.21 6.14
C GLU A 131 5.73 -6.44 4.87
N ASN A 132 6.98 -6.50 4.42
CA ASN A 132 7.44 -5.76 3.25
C ASN A 132 7.95 -6.69 2.17
N PHE A 133 7.62 -6.38 0.93
CA PHE A 133 7.93 -7.17 -0.25
C PHE A 133 8.49 -6.29 -1.37
N ASN A 134 9.36 -6.87 -2.18
CA ASN A 134 9.84 -6.23 -3.40
C ASN A 134 8.74 -6.31 -4.48
N PHE A 135 8.04 -5.20 -4.70
CA PHE A 135 6.93 -5.13 -5.66
C PHE A 135 7.42 -5.36 -7.09
N THR A 136 8.54 -4.75 -7.46
CA THR A 136 9.13 -4.90 -8.80
C THR A 136 9.47 -6.36 -9.11
N SER A 137 10.02 -7.11 -8.14
CA SER A 137 10.30 -8.54 -8.31
C SER A 137 9.04 -9.39 -8.38
N LEU A 138 8.01 -9.08 -7.59
CA LEU A 138 6.70 -9.75 -7.69
C LEU A 138 6.10 -9.58 -9.09
N VAL A 139 6.16 -8.37 -9.64
CA VAL A 139 5.71 -8.10 -11.02
C VAL A 139 6.58 -8.82 -12.04
N GLY A 140 7.90 -8.86 -11.85
CA GLY A 140 8.82 -9.62 -12.71
C GLY A 140 8.49 -11.12 -12.75
N ALA A 141 8.12 -11.71 -11.61
CA ALA A 141 7.66 -13.11 -11.57
C ALA A 141 6.31 -13.33 -12.26
N PHE A 142 5.38 -12.39 -12.12
CA PHE A 142 4.14 -12.40 -12.88
C PHE A 142 4.39 -12.33 -14.39
N ASP A 143 5.30 -11.45 -14.83
CA ASP A 143 5.67 -11.29 -16.23
C ASP A 143 6.34 -12.56 -16.79
N ALA A 144 7.23 -13.18 -16.01
CA ALA A 144 7.82 -14.48 -16.36
C ALA A 144 6.76 -15.59 -16.48
N ALA A 145 5.78 -15.63 -15.57
CA ALA A 145 4.68 -16.59 -15.63
C ALA A 145 3.80 -16.40 -16.88
N ARG A 146 3.51 -15.14 -17.26
CA ARG A 146 2.80 -14.82 -18.51
C ARG A 146 3.61 -15.18 -19.76
N ALA A 147 4.93 -15.00 -19.74
CA ALA A 147 5.79 -15.39 -20.85
C ALA A 147 5.83 -16.91 -21.03
N ALA A 148 5.82 -17.67 -19.93
CA ALA A 148 5.75 -19.13 -19.95
C ALA A 148 4.37 -19.68 -20.34
N ASN A 149 3.30 -18.95 -20.01
CA ASN A 149 1.92 -19.30 -20.34
C ASN A 149 1.13 -18.10 -20.88
N SER A 150 1.00 -18.02 -22.21
CA SER A 150 0.28 -16.94 -22.89
C SER A 150 -1.23 -16.90 -22.60
N SER A 151 -1.81 -17.97 -22.03
CA SER A 151 -3.21 -18.02 -21.62
C SER A 151 -3.44 -17.54 -20.18
N LEU A 152 -2.39 -17.18 -19.44
CA LEU A 152 -2.48 -16.74 -18.05
C LEU A 152 -3.19 -15.38 -17.95
N THR A 153 -4.39 -15.39 -17.38
CA THR A 153 -5.21 -14.18 -17.17
C THR A 153 -5.08 -13.60 -15.77
N SER A 154 -4.69 -14.42 -14.78
CA SER A 154 -4.54 -14.03 -13.39
C SER A 154 -3.41 -14.80 -12.71
N TRP A 155 -2.72 -14.15 -11.78
CA TRP A 155 -1.61 -14.76 -11.04
C TRP A 155 -1.63 -14.35 -9.57
N ALA A 156 -1.78 -15.33 -8.68
CA ALA A 156 -1.80 -15.10 -7.24
C ALA A 156 -0.41 -14.72 -6.74
N LEU A 157 -0.32 -13.66 -5.92
CA LEU A 157 0.95 -13.22 -5.35
C LEU A 157 1.55 -14.27 -4.41
N THR A 158 0.72 -15.11 -3.78
CA THR A 158 1.15 -16.25 -2.94
C THR A 158 2.13 -17.20 -3.64
N ASN A 159 2.21 -17.18 -4.97
CA ASN A 159 3.18 -17.94 -5.73
C ASN A 159 4.64 -17.48 -5.51
N ALA A 160 4.86 -16.24 -5.05
CA ALA A 160 6.21 -15.69 -4.90
C ALA A 160 6.42 -14.78 -3.68
N LEU A 161 5.40 -14.50 -2.86
CA LEU A 161 5.53 -13.61 -1.69
C LEU A 161 6.71 -13.98 -0.79
N THR A 162 6.88 -15.27 -0.44
CA THR A 162 7.99 -15.72 0.41
C THR A 162 9.36 -15.58 -0.25
N SER A 163 9.43 -15.60 -1.58
CA SER A 163 10.69 -15.42 -2.33
C SER A 163 11.11 -13.96 -2.43
N PHE A 164 10.16 -13.03 -2.29
CA PHE A 164 10.40 -11.59 -2.44
C PHE A 164 10.03 -10.78 -1.19
N GLN A 165 9.91 -11.45 -0.05
CA GLN A 165 9.85 -10.80 1.25
C GLN A 165 11.20 -10.12 1.53
N LEU A 166 11.14 -8.88 1.98
CA LEU A 166 12.30 -8.06 2.33
C LEU A 166 12.58 -8.14 3.82
N ALA A 167 11.61 -7.70 4.63
CA ALA A 167 11.67 -7.69 6.08
C ALA A 167 10.27 -7.43 6.64
N GLY A 168 9.99 -7.97 7.82
CA GLY A 168 8.86 -7.54 8.63
C GLY A 168 9.27 -6.58 9.75
N SER A 169 8.29 -6.03 10.46
CA SER A 169 8.50 -5.21 11.65
C SER A 169 7.28 -5.20 12.57
N ASP A 170 7.52 -5.26 13.88
CA ASP A 170 6.51 -5.03 14.92
C ASP A 170 6.47 -3.59 15.45
N THR A 171 7.46 -2.78 15.06
CA THR A 171 7.74 -1.49 15.71
C THR A 171 7.84 -0.32 14.75
N ALA A 172 7.88 -0.56 13.44
CA ALA A 172 7.99 0.50 12.45
C ALA A 172 7.27 0.17 11.14
N ALA A 173 6.76 1.20 10.47
CA ALA A 173 6.20 1.11 9.12
C ALA A 173 6.65 2.31 8.29
N LEU A 174 6.76 2.14 6.98
CA LEU A 174 6.93 3.28 6.08
C LEU A 174 5.56 3.96 5.92
N GLY A 175 5.53 5.27 6.20
CA GLY A 175 4.29 6.02 6.48
C GLY A 175 3.84 5.93 7.93
N GLY A 176 4.64 5.29 8.80
CA GLY A 176 4.48 5.27 10.25
C GLY A 176 3.10 4.90 10.75
N ASP A 177 2.70 5.63 11.80
CA ASP A 177 1.39 5.48 12.43
C ASP A 177 0.23 5.68 11.44
N LEU A 178 0.35 6.57 10.46
CA LEU A 178 -0.74 6.80 9.50
C LEU A 178 -0.97 5.55 8.63
N ALA A 179 0.09 5.01 8.04
CA ALA A 179 -0.03 3.80 7.20
C ALA A 179 -0.52 2.60 8.02
N TYR A 180 0.02 2.42 9.22
CA TYR A 180 -0.32 1.30 10.07
C TYR A 180 -1.74 1.40 10.65
N GLN A 181 -2.15 2.56 11.18
CA GLN A 181 -3.49 2.71 11.75
C GLN A 181 -4.57 2.65 10.66
N TYR A 182 -4.33 3.24 9.48
CA TYR A 182 -5.24 3.08 8.36
C TYR A 182 -5.34 1.62 7.92
N GLY A 183 -4.20 0.95 7.70
CA GLY A 183 -4.19 -0.44 7.26
C GLY A 183 -4.78 -1.41 8.29
N LYS A 184 -4.62 -1.14 9.58
CA LYS A 184 -5.17 -1.98 10.65
C LYS A 184 -6.65 -1.73 10.91
N ASN A 185 -7.06 -0.46 11.00
CA ASN A 185 -8.39 -0.08 11.50
C ASN A 185 -9.36 0.35 10.40
N GLY A 186 -8.89 0.53 9.15
CA GLY A 186 -9.69 1.06 8.06
C GLY A 186 -10.01 2.56 8.17
N THR A 187 -9.44 3.26 9.15
CA THR A 187 -9.68 4.68 9.37
C THR A 187 -8.53 5.34 10.13
N LEU A 188 -8.38 6.64 9.92
CA LEU A 188 -7.51 7.53 10.71
C LEU A 188 -8.29 8.35 11.75
N THR A 189 -9.62 8.21 11.81
CA THR A 189 -10.49 8.97 12.71
C THR A 189 -9.98 8.88 14.15
N GLY A 190 -9.84 10.03 14.80
CA GLY A 190 -9.44 10.13 16.20
C GLY A 190 -7.92 10.24 16.43
N ILE A 191 -7.08 10.02 15.42
CA ILE A 191 -5.65 10.35 15.53
C ILE A 191 -5.50 11.86 15.67
N GLY A 192 -4.77 12.30 16.69
CA GLY A 192 -4.48 13.71 16.92
C GLY A 192 -3.71 14.35 15.78
N VAL A 193 -3.93 15.64 15.53
CA VAL A 193 -3.18 16.37 14.48
C VAL A 193 -1.67 16.40 14.78
N THR A 194 -1.26 16.54 16.04
CA THR A 194 0.16 16.55 16.42
C THR A 194 0.89 15.26 16.05
N PRO A 195 0.43 14.06 16.45
CA PRO A 195 1.08 12.82 16.01
C PRO A 195 1.02 12.61 14.50
N ALA A 196 -0.09 12.96 13.83
CA ALA A 196 -0.18 12.89 12.38
C ALA A 196 0.87 13.77 11.70
N LEU A 197 1.03 15.02 12.14
CA LEU A 197 2.06 15.92 11.63
C LEU A 197 3.47 15.41 11.93
N SER A 198 3.70 14.79 13.09
CA SER A 198 4.99 14.19 13.41
C SER A 198 5.40 13.14 12.39
N THR A 199 4.48 12.28 11.96
CA THR A 199 4.73 11.31 10.89
C THR A 199 5.01 12.00 9.55
N LEU A 200 4.21 13.01 9.20
CA LEU A 200 4.31 13.69 7.90
C LEU A 200 5.53 14.60 7.77
N SER A 201 6.05 15.12 8.89
CA SER A 201 7.25 15.96 8.92
C SER A 201 8.54 15.18 9.16
N ASP A 202 8.47 13.85 9.31
CA ASP A 202 9.65 13.02 9.50
C ASP A 202 10.53 13.08 8.25
N THR A 203 11.82 13.41 8.42
CA THR A 203 12.78 13.50 7.30
C THR A 203 12.99 12.16 6.60
N ASN A 204 12.60 11.05 7.23
CA ASN A 204 12.66 9.72 6.68
C ASN A 204 11.37 9.28 5.97
N LEU A 205 10.34 10.12 5.87
CA LEU A 205 9.10 9.76 5.19
C LEU A 205 9.41 9.22 3.78
N GLY A 206 8.86 8.06 3.45
CA GLY A 206 9.11 7.40 2.16
C GLY A 206 10.45 6.67 2.02
N THR A 207 11.42 6.88 2.91
CA THR A 207 12.78 6.32 2.79
C THR A 207 13.11 5.30 3.87
N ASN A 208 12.85 5.60 5.15
CA ASN A 208 12.99 4.63 6.24
C ASN A 208 11.67 4.46 7.01
N PRO A 209 11.42 3.29 7.63
CA PRO A 209 10.25 3.10 8.49
C PRO A 209 10.25 4.05 9.70
N GLN A 210 9.10 4.68 9.97
CA GLN A 210 8.84 5.46 11.18
C GLN A 210 8.27 4.55 12.28
N ALA A 211 8.52 4.91 13.54
CA ALA A 211 8.05 4.14 14.69
C ALA A 211 6.52 4.02 14.75
N LEU A 212 6.04 2.91 15.30
CA LEU A 212 4.64 2.63 15.56
C LEU A 212 4.30 2.85 17.03
N ASN A 213 3.20 3.54 17.27
CA ASN A 213 2.64 3.83 18.56
C ASN A 213 1.26 3.20 18.71
N SER A 214 0.83 3.03 19.97
CA SER A 214 -0.54 2.56 20.25
C SER A 214 -1.56 3.60 19.80
N LEU A 215 -2.76 3.17 19.37
CA LEU A 215 -3.82 4.12 19.01
C LEU A 215 -4.15 5.06 20.17
N THR A 216 -4.20 4.54 21.41
CA THR A 216 -4.45 5.36 22.61
C THR A 216 -3.43 6.48 22.78
N SER A 217 -2.14 6.24 22.49
CA SER A 217 -1.11 7.29 22.55
C SER A 217 -1.21 8.30 21.41
N LEU A 218 -1.88 7.96 20.31
CA LEU A 218 -2.08 8.84 19.15
C LEU A 218 -3.33 9.71 19.29
N GLN A 219 -4.27 9.34 20.15
CA GLN A 219 -5.51 10.07 20.44
C GLN A 219 -5.27 11.24 21.41
N THR A 220 -4.31 12.10 21.07
CA THR A 220 -3.92 13.27 21.88
C THR A 220 -4.27 14.59 21.20
N GLY A 221 -4.35 15.67 21.98
CA GLY A 221 -4.69 17.00 21.47
C GLY A 221 -6.20 17.28 21.42
N THR A 222 -6.55 18.50 21.05
CA THR A 222 -7.96 18.98 20.97
C THR A 222 -8.56 18.84 19.57
N VAL A 223 -7.73 18.54 18.56
CA VAL A 223 -8.13 18.36 17.16
C VAL A 223 -7.58 17.03 16.66
N SER A 224 -8.43 16.25 16.03
CA SER A 224 -8.11 14.96 15.45
C SER A 224 -8.48 14.90 13.98
N LEU A 225 -7.89 13.95 13.27
CA LEU A 225 -8.32 13.56 11.94
C LEU A 225 -9.77 13.04 12.01
N SER A 226 -10.55 13.38 10.99
CA SER A 226 -11.93 12.94 10.78
C SER A 226 -11.99 11.77 9.83
#